data_AF-A0A9Q0V254-F1
#
_entry.id   AF-A0A9Q0V254-F1
#
_cell.length_a   1.000
_cell.length_b   1.000
_cell.length_c   1.000
_cell.angle_alpha   90.00
_cell.angle_beta   90.00
_cell.angle_gamma   90.00
#
_symmetry.space_group_name_H-M   'P 1'
#
loop_
_entity.id
_entity.type
_entity.pdbx_description
1 polymer ?
#
loop_
_entity_poly.entity_id
_entity_poly.type
_entity_poly.pdbx_seq_one_letter_code
_entity_poly.pdbx_strand_id
1 'polypeptide(L)'
;MASSKGGVATSTAAAARASDMEKMSVEQLKGIKEQTDLEVNLLQDSLNNIKTATGRLEVAATSLKDLSLRPQGKKMLVPLTASLYVPGTLDDADRVLVDIGTGYFVEVSWYKFDGFFEFHLVD
;
A
#
# COMPACT_ATOMS: atom_id res chain seq x y z
N MET A 1 -37.65 18.29 3.53
CA MET A 1 -37.16 19.29 4.51
C MET A 1 -36.71 18.56 5.76
N ALA A 2 -35.44 18.19 5.86
CA ALA A 2 -34.76 17.88 7.13
C ALA A 2 -33.25 17.93 6.86
N SER A 3 -32.59 18.89 7.49
CA SER A 3 -31.31 19.45 7.11
C SER A 3 -30.09 18.63 7.57
N SER A 4 -29.04 18.77 6.75
CA SER A 4 -27.62 18.57 7.04
C SER A 4 -27.17 18.96 8.46
N LYS A 5 -26.31 18.13 9.08
CA LYS A 5 -25.24 18.56 9.99
C LYS A 5 -24.32 17.38 10.34
N GLY A 6 -23.25 17.21 9.56
CA GLY A 6 -22.14 16.32 9.87
C GLY A 6 -20.87 16.90 9.26
N GLY A 7 -20.14 17.75 10.00
CA GLY A 7 -18.93 18.40 9.46
C GLY A 7 -18.19 19.40 10.36
N VAL A 8 -18.43 19.46 11.68
CA VAL A 8 -17.87 20.53 12.54
C VAL A 8 -16.80 20.04 13.53
N ALA A 9 -16.52 18.74 13.62
CA ALA A 9 -15.61 18.22 14.65
C ALA A 9 -14.11 18.48 14.36
N THR A 10 -13.72 18.69 13.10
CA THR A 10 -12.30 18.87 12.70
C THR A 10 -11.85 20.33 12.62
N SER A 11 -12.75 21.31 12.51
CA SER A 11 -12.39 22.73 12.33
C SER A 11 -12.18 23.49 13.65
N THR A 12 -12.78 23.05 14.75
CA THR A 12 -12.67 23.71 16.07
C THR A 12 -11.32 23.43 16.75
N ALA A 13 -10.72 22.26 16.53
CA ALA A 13 -9.42 21.91 17.09
C ALA A 13 -8.27 22.71 16.45
N ALA A 14 -8.34 22.97 15.13
CA ALA A 14 -7.36 23.78 14.42
C ALA A 14 -7.44 25.26 14.82
N ALA A 15 -8.65 25.80 14.97
CA ALA A 15 -8.87 27.19 15.41
C ALA A 15 -8.43 27.43 16.86
N ALA A 16 -8.67 26.46 17.76
CA ALA A 16 -8.20 26.54 19.15
C ALA A 16 -6.67 26.56 19.23
N ARG A 17 -5.98 25.68 18.48
CA ARG A 17 -4.51 25.67 18.40
C ARG A 17 -3.93 26.98 17.86
N ALA A 18 -4.57 27.61 16.88
CA ALA A 18 -4.15 28.90 16.34
C ALA A 18 -4.23 30.01 17.40
N SER A 19 -5.32 30.07 18.18
CA SER A 19 -5.50 31.07 19.25
C SER A 19 -4.55 30.89 20.44
N ASP A 20 -4.04 29.68 20.66
CA ASP A 20 -3.03 29.41 21.68
C ASP A 20 -1.63 29.77 21.18
N MET A 21 -1.31 29.54 19.89
CA MET A 21 -0.04 29.93 19.27
C MET A 21 0.22 31.44 19.30
N GLU A 22 -0.81 32.28 19.18
CA GLU A 22 -0.68 33.75 19.29
C GLU A 22 -0.20 34.22 20.66
N LYS A 23 -0.33 33.39 21.70
CA LYS A 23 0.07 33.70 23.09
C LYS A 23 1.42 33.11 23.48
N MET A 24 2.07 32.35 22.59
CA MET A 24 3.34 31.65 22.86
C MET A 24 4.56 32.54 22.58
N SER A 25 5.67 32.26 23.25
CA SER A 25 6.95 32.91 22.95
C SER A 25 7.56 32.39 21.64
N VAL A 26 8.48 33.17 21.06
CA VAL A 26 9.18 32.82 19.82
C VAL A 26 9.96 31.50 19.97
N GLU A 27 10.54 31.25 21.13
CA GLU A 27 11.27 30.01 21.44
C GLU A 27 10.34 28.79 21.44
N GLN A 28 9.14 28.92 22.00
CA GLN A 28 8.16 27.85 22.01
C GLN A 28 7.62 27.56 20.61
N LEU A 29 7.38 28.60 19.81
CA LEU A 29 7.00 28.47 18.39
C LEU A 29 8.09 27.78 17.57
N LYS A 30 9.37 28.07 17.84
CA LYS A 30 10.49 27.40 17.18
C LYS A 30 10.50 25.90 17.49
N GLY A 31 10.26 25.50 18.73
CA GLY A 31 10.13 24.09 19.13
C GLY A 31 9.00 23.37 18.40
N ILE A 32 7.82 24.00 18.30
CA ILE A 32 6.68 23.44 17.54
C ILE A 32 7.01 23.31 16.06
N LYS A 33 7.69 24.29 15.48
CA LYS A 33 8.12 24.26 14.09
C LYS A 33 9.08 23.10 13.82
N GLU A 34 10.08 22.91 14.66
CA GLU A 34 11.01 21.77 14.56
C GLU A 34 10.29 20.42 14.71
N GLN A 35 9.33 20.31 15.64
CA GLN A 35 8.50 19.11 15.78
C GLN A 35 7.64 18.84 14.54
N THR A 36 7.00 19.88 14.01
CA THR A 36 6.14 19.77 12.83
C THR A 36 6.97 19.38 11.60
N ASP A 37 8.18 19.94 11.44
CA ASP A 37 9.10 19.57 10.37
C ASP A 37 9.46 18.07 10.44
N LEU A 38 9.69 17.52 11.65
CA LEU A 38 9.93 16.09 11.85
C LEU A 38 8.71 15.23 11.50
N GLU A 39 7.52 15.61 11.95
CA GLU A 39 6.28 14.90 11.64
C GLU A 39 5.98 14.87 10.15
N VAL A 40 6.19 15.99 9.45
CA VAL A 40 6.02 16.08 7.99
C VAL A 40 6.99 15.14 7.27
N ASN A 41 8.26 15.10 7.67
CA ASN A 41 9.24 14.19 7.06
C ASN A 41 8.84 12.72 7.26
N LEU A 42 8.43 12.34 8.48
CA LEU A 42 7.95 10.98 8.77
C LEU A 42 6.72 10.60 7.92
N LEU A 43 5.77 11.52 7.75
CA LEU A 43 4.60 11.29 6.91
C LEU A 43 4.97 11.15 5.42
N GLN A 44 5.93 11.93 4.94
CA GLN A 44 6.44 11.82 3.56
C GLN A 44 7.10 10.46 3.31
N ASP A 45 7.93 9.99 4.25
CA ASP A 45 8.58 8.68 4.16
C ASP A 45 7.54 7.55 4.18
N SER A 46 6.55 7.63 5.07
CA SER A 46 5.44 6.68 5.14
C SER A 46 4.65 6.62 3.82
N LEU A 47 4.33 7.78 3.25
CA LEU A 47 3.64 7.87 1.96
C LEU A 47 4.45 7.23 0.82
N ASN A 48 5.77 7.46 0.78
CA ASN A 48 6.64 6.87 -0.23
C ASN A 48 6.72 5.34 -0.10
N ASN A 49 6.76 4.83 1.14
CA ASN A 49 6.73 3.40 1.41
C ASN A 49 5.42 2.75 0.95
N ILE A 50 4.29 3.38 1.27
CA ILE A 50 2.97 2.91 0.83
C ILE A 50 2.87 2.91 -0.70
N LYS A 51 3.26 4.01 -1.36
CA LYS A 51 3.25 4.09 -2.84
C LYS A 51 4.11 3.00 -3.48
N THR A 52 5.29 2.73 -2.91
CA THR A 52 6.16 1.66 -3.41
C THR A 52 5.51 0.28 -3.24
N ALA A 53 4.85 0.04 -2.10
CA ALA A 53 4.11 -1.19 -1.86
C ALA A 53 2.92 -1.34 -2.84
N THR A 54 2.12 -0.30 -3.03
CA THR A 54 1.01 -0.27 -4.00
C THR A 54 1.51 -0.59 -5.41
N GLY A 55 2.61 0.03 -5.86
CA GLY A 55 3.17 -0.26 -7.18
C GLY A 55 3.62 -1.73 -7.35
N ARG A 56 4.17 -2.35 -6.29
CA ARG A 56 4.49 -3.79 -6.32
C ARG A 56 3.24 -4.66 -6.39
N LEU A 57 2.18 -4.28 -5.69
CA LEU A 57 0.89 -4.98 -5.72
C LEU A 57 0.23 -4.88 -7.11
N GLU A 58 0.24 -3.73 -7.75
CA GLU A 58 -0.30 -3.55 -9.11
C GLU A 58 0.45 -4.43 -10.15
N VAL A 59 1.78 -4.48 -10.06
CA VAL A 59 2.60 -5.35 -10.91
C VAL A 59 2.28 -6.83 -10.65
N ALA A 60 2.11 -7.22 -9.38
CA ALA A 60 1.74 -8.58 -9.01
C ALA A 60 0.35 -8.97 -9.55
N ALA A 61 -0.65 -8.09 -9.41
CA ALA A 61 -2.00 -8.31 -9.92
C ALA A 61 -2.01 -8.49 -11.45
N THR A 62 -1.29 -7.62 -12.17
CA THR A 62 -1.17 -7.72 -13.63
C THR A 62 -0.47 -9.02 -14.06
N SER A 63 0.57 -9.42 -13.33
CA SER A 63 1.30 -10.67 -13.59
C SER A 63 0.44 -11.91 -13.32
N LEU A 64 -0.38 -11.87 -12.27
CA LEU A 64 -1.32 -12.94 -11.95
C LEU A 64 -2.40 -13.08 -13.03
N LYS A 65 -2.93 -11.95 -13.50
CA LYS A 65 -3.89 -11.94 -14.61
C LYS A 65 -3.28 -12.55 -15.87
N ASP A 66 -2.05 -12.19 -16.22
CA ASP A 66 -1.34 -12.81 -17.35
C ASP A 66 -1.09 -14.31 -17.12
N LEU A 67 -0.81 -14.74 -15.89
CA LEU A 67 -0.65 -16.15 -15.55
C LEU A 67 -1.96 -16.94 -15.74
N SER A 68 -3.10 -16.38 -15.32
CA SER A 68 -4.43 -17.02 -15.42
C SER A 68 -4.84 -17.32 -16.87
N LEU A 69 -4.34 -16.56 -17.84
CA LEU A 69 -4.61 -16.74 -19.26
C LEU A 69 -3.70 -17.79 -19.91
N ARG A 70 -2.71 -18.32 -19.19
CA ARG A 70 -1.73 -19.27 -19.74
C ARG A 70 -2.22 -20.70 -19.50
N PRO A 71 -2.20 -21.57 -20.52
CA PRO A 71 -2.55 -22.97 -20.35
C PRO A 71 -1.53 -23.69 -19.45
N GLN A 72 -2.00 -24.69 -18.73
CA GLN A 72 -1.14 -25.66 -18.04
C GLN A 72 -0.16 -26.31 -19.03
N GLY A 73 1.03 -26.63 -18.56
CA GLY A 73 2.10 -27.18 -19.39
C GLY A 73 2.82 -26.17 -20.29
N LYS A 74 2.52 -24.86 -20.17
CA LYS A 74 3.20 -23.83 -20.97
C LYS A 74 4.68 -23.72 -20.55
N LYS A 75 5.59 -23.81 -21.53
CA LYS A 75 7.01 -23.57 -21.32
C LYS A 75 7.26 -22.07 -21.06
N MET A 76 8.07 -21.78 -20.05
CA MET A 76 8.47 -20.43 -19.68
C MET A 76 9.89 -20.38 -19.13
N LEU A 77 10.45 -19.18 -19.05
CA LEU A 77 11.73 -18.94 -18.43
C LEU A 77 11.52 -18.49 -16.99
N VAL A 78 12.11 -19.22 -16.04
CA VAL A 78 12.05 -18.89 -14.62
C VAL A 78 13.38 -18.21 -14.22
N PRO A 79 13.35 -17.03 -13.60
CA PRO A 79 14.56 -16.38 -13.12
C PRO A 79 15.14 -17.16 -11.94
N LEU A 80 16.40 -17.58 -12.05
CA LEU A 80 17.16 -18.16 -10.93
C LEU A 80 17.96 -17.08 -10.19
N THR A 81 18.45 -16.08 -10.93
CA THR A 81 19.10 -14.87 -10.42
C THR A 81 18.73 -13.68 -11.32
N ALA A 82 19.22 -12.47 -11.01
CA ALA A 82 18.96 -11.28 -11.82
C ALA A 82 19.44 -11.41 -13.29
N SER A 83 20.41 -12.28 -13.57
CA SER A 83 21.02 -12.43 -14.91
C SER A 83 20.90 -13.83 -15.50
N LEU A 84 20.25 -14.77 -14.80
CA LEU A 84 20.16 -16.17 -15.22
C LEU A 84 18.72 -16.65 -15.21
N TYR A 85 18.29 -17.17 -16.36
CA TYR A 85 16.97 -17.74 -16.55
C TYR A 85 17.10 -19.20 -16.98
N VAL A 86 16.26 -20.06 -16.40
CA VAL A 86 16.21 -21.49 -16.72
C VAL A 86 14.86 -21.85 -17.35
N PRO A 87 14.83 -22.75 -18.34
CA PRO A 87 13.58 -23.24 -18.89
C PRO A 87 12.82 -24.04 -17.83
N GLY A 88 11.54 -23.74 -17.67
CA GLY A 88 10.60 -24.45 -16.83
C GLY A 88 9.25 -24.62 -17.52
N THR A 89 8.38 -25.40 -16.89
CA THR A 89 7.02 -25.65 -17.38
C THR A 89 6.04 -25.24 -16.29
N LEU A 90 5.01 -24.48 -16.64
CA LEU A 90 3.94 -24.15 -15.72
C LEU A 90 3.12 -25.40 -15.41
N ASP A 91 3.09 -25.82 -14.15
CA ASP A 91 2.33 -26.98 -13.70
C ASP A 91 0.85 -26.60 -13.52
N ASP A 92 0.54 -25.87 -12.45
CA ASP A 92 -0.79 -25.35 -12.18
C ASP A 92 -0.82 -23.81 -12.25
N ALA A 93 -1.64 -23.27 -13.16
CA ALA A 93 -1.88 -21.83 -13.26
C ALA A 93 -2.92 -21.34 -12.25
N ASP A 94 -3.69 -22.26 -11.66
CA ASP A 94 -4.80 -21.88 -10.80
C ASP A 94 -4.38 -21.61 -9.34
N ARG A 95 -3.22 -22.12 -8.94
CA ARG A 95 -2.69 -22.05 -7.58
C ARG A 95 -1.49 -21.13 -7.51
N VAL A 96 -1.52 -20.21 -6.55
CA VAL A 96 -0.41 -19.28 -6.31
C VAL A 96 -0.03 -19.26 -4.84
N LEU A 97 1.26 -19.07 -4.59
CA LEU A 97 1.80 -18.87 -3.26
C LEU A 97 1.80 -17.38 -2.91
N VAL A 98 1.26 -17.07 -1.75
CA VAL A 98 1.17 -15.71 -1.22
C VAL A 98 1.98 -15.61 0.05
N ASP A 99 2.94 -14.70 0.07
CA ASP A 99 3.69 -14.33 1.27
C ASP A 99 2.79 -13.52 2.20
N ILE A 100 2.60 -14.00 3.43
CA ILE A 100 1.84 -13.30 4.48
C ILE A 100 2.74 -12.68 5.56
N GLY A 101 4.07 -12.74 5.36
CA GLY A 101 5.09 -12.22 6.24
C GLY A 101 5.70 -13.27 7.17
N THR A 102 6.81 -12.89 7.82
CA THR A 102 7.55 -13.73 8.78
C THR A 102 8.04 -15.09 8.22
N GLY A 103 8.11 -15.23 6.89
CA GLY A 103 8.53 -16.46 6.22
C GLY A 103 7.42 -17.49 6.01
N TYR A 104 6.15 -17.11 6.19
CA TYR A 104 5.00 -17.98 5.93
C TYR A 104 4.38 -17.69 4.57
N PHE A 105 4.05 -18.76 3.86
CA PHE A 105 3.39 -18.72 2.57
C PHE A 105 2.10 -19.53 2.62
N VAL A 106 1.05 -18.99 2.03
CA VAL A 106 -0.23 -19.68 1.88
C VAL A 106 -0.50 -19.93 0.40
N GLU A 107 -0.93 -21.14 0.09
CA GLU A 107 -1.38 -21.49 -1.25
C GLU A 107 -2.86 -21.11 -1.40
N VAL A 108 -3.16 -20.29 -2.40
CA VAL A 108 -4.52 -19.82 -2.68
C VAL A 108 -4.85 -19.98 -4.15
N SER A 109 -6.13 -20.14 -4.45
CA SER A 109 -6.60 -20.09 -5.84
C SER A 109 -6.58 -18.64 -6.35
N TRP A 110 -6.16 -18.42 -7.60
CA TRP A 110 -6.02 -17.06 -8.16
C TRP A 110 -7.31 -16.25 -8.12
N TYR A 111 -8.49 -16.84 -8.41
CA TYR A 111 -9.77 -16.12 -8.40
C TYR A 111 -10.18 -15.64 -7.00
N LYS A 112 -9.74 -16.35 -5.94
CA LYS A 112 -9.95 -15.92 -4.55
C LYS A 112 -9.03 -14.75 -4.20
N PHE A 113 -7.84 -14.72 -4.80
CA PHE A 113 -6.83 -13.70 -4.59
C PHE A 113 -7.10 -12.44 -5.41
N ASP A 114 -7.60 -12.57 -6.64
CA ASP A 114 -8.02 -11.45 -7.49
C ASP A 114 -9.11 -10.60 -6.80
N GLY A 115 -10.13 -11.27 -6.23
CA GLY A 115 -11.14 -10.59 -5.42
C GLY A 115 -10.61 -9.98 -4.11
N PHE A 116 -9.48 -10.45 -3.58
CA PHE A 116 -8.80 -9.81 -2.44
C PHE A 116 -8.09 -8.53 -2.86
N PHE A 117 -7.43 -8.50 -4.03
CA PHE A 117 -6.79 -7.31 -4.57
C PHE A 117 -7.81 -6.23 -4.92
N GLU A 118 -8.90 -6.59 -5.61
CA GLU A 118 -9.91 -5.61 -6.04
C GLU A 118 -10.61 -4.95 -4.84
N PHE A 119 -10.82 -5.67 -3.75
CA PHE A 119 -11.47 -5.13 -2.55
C PHE A 119 -10.54 -4.22 -1.71
N HIS A 120 -9.24 -4.52 -1.63
CA HIS A 120 -8.30 -3.75 -0.79
C HIS A 120 -7.54 -2.63 -1.50
N LEU A 121 -7.64 -2.53 -2.84
CA LEU A 121 -7.00 -1.45 -3.63
C LEU A 121 -7.98 -0.33 -4.01
N VAL A 122 -9.30 -0.57 -3.87
CA VAL A 122 -10.36 0.39 -4.24
C VAL A 122 -10.95 1.13 -3.02
N ASP A 123 -10.73 0.62 -1.82
CA ASP A 123 -11.03 1.29 -0.54
C ASP A 123 -9.75 1.85 0.12
#